data_AF-A0A9E2JKB9-F1
#
_entry.id   AF-A0A9E2JKB9-F1
#
_cell.length_a   1.000
_cell.length_b   1.000
_cell.length_c   1.000
_cell.angle_alpha   90.00
_cell.angle_beta   90.00
_cell.angle_gamma   90.00
#
_symmetry.space_group_name_H-M   'P 1'
#
loop_
_entity.id
_entity.type
_entity.pdbx_description
1 polymer ?
#
loop_
_entity_poly.entity_id
_entity_poly.type
_entity_poly.pdbx_seq_one_letter_code
_entity_poly.pdbx_strand_id
1 'polypeptide(L)'
;MPRYLEGGLNASGLKMALVVSRFNDFITDKLLSGALDALIRSGATDDDLVVARVPGAFEIPLAARKLAASGRFDAVICLGAVIRGSTPHFDYVAAEVSKGVASVSLETGVPLSFGVITTDTIEQAIERAGTKAGNKGWQAAISAIEMVNLFKNI
;
A
#
# COMPACT_ATOMS: atom_id res chain seq x y z
N MET A 1 -22.64 -1.50 -27.66
CA MET A 1 -22.16 -1.76 -26.28
C MET A 1 -20.73 -1.24 -26.18
N PRO A 2 -20.31 -0.64 -25.06
CA PRO A 2 -18.93 -0.20 -24.88
C PRO A 2 -17.96 -1.39 -24.79
N ARG A 3 -16.69 -1.15 -25.14
CA ARG A 3 -15.57 -2.08 -24.87
C ARG A 3 -15.05 -1.80 -23.45
N TYR A 4 -14.98 -2.84 -22.62
CA TYR A 4 -14.43 -2.75 -21.26
C TYR A 4 -12.95 -3.18 -21.24
N LEU A 5 -12.14 -2.51 -20.43
CA LEU A 5 -10.76 -2.88 -20.10
C LEU A 5 -10.70 -3.06 -18.57
N GLU A 6 -10.28 -4.23 -18.13
CA GLU A 6 -10.35 -4.65 -16.71
C GLU A 6 -9.05 -5.36 -16.30
N GLY A 7 -8.72 -5.31 -15.01
CA GLY A 7 -7.58 -6.00 -14.43
C GLY A 7 -8.00 -7.31 -13.74
N GLY A 8 -7.26 -8.38 -13.94
CA GLY A 8 -7.43 -9.62 -13.16
C GLY A 8 -6.76 -9.55 -11.78
N LEU A 9 -7.04 -10.52 -10.92
CA LEU A 9 -6.47 -10.61 -9.57
C LEU A 9 -5.31 -11.63 -9.44
N ASN A 10 -4.67 -11.97 -10.56
CA ASN A 10 -3.53 -12.89 -10.58
C ASN A 10 -2.21 -12.12 -10.37
N ALA A 11 -1.46 -12.51 -9.35
CA ALA A 11 -0.18 -11.91 -8.97
C ALA A 11 1.06 -12.72 -9.41
N SER A 12 0.87 -13.85 -10.10
CA SER A 12 1.97 -14.68 -10.58
C SER A 12 2.94 -13.91 -11.48
N GLY A 13 4.20 -13.86 -11.04
CA GLY A 13 5.28 -13.19 -11.74
C GLY A 13 5.27 -11.66 -11.65
N LEU A 14 4.36 -11.05 -10.88
CA LEU A 14 4.37 -9.61 -10.62
C LEU A 14 5.41 -9.26 -9.55
N LYS A 15 6.35 -8.38 -9.85
CA LYS A 15 7.33 -7.89 -8.88
C LYS A 15 6.75 -6.76 -8.05
N MET A 16 6.49 -7.02 -6.77
CA MET A 16 5.80 -6.07 -5.88
C MET A 16 6.74 -5.57 -4.80
N ALA A 17 6.77 -4.25 -4.60
CA ALA A 17 7.41 -3.66 -3.43
C ALA A 17 6.35 -3.25 -2.39
N LEU A 18 6.67 -3.42 -1.11
CA LEU A 18 5.86 -2.97 0.01
C LEU A 18 6.68 -1.98 0.84
N VAL A 19 6.16 -0.77 1.04
CA VAL A 19 6.78 0.22 1.93
C VAL A 19 5.95 0.29 3.21
N VAL A 20 6.57 -0.01 4.35
CA VAL A 20 5.86 -0.15 5.63
C VAL A 20 6.47 0.75 6.69
N SER A 21 5.67 1.61 7.32
CA SER A 21 6.13 2.40 8.46
C SER A 21 6.27 1.54 9.73
N ARG A 22 7.34 1.78 10.51
CA ARG A 22 7.56 1.13 11.82
C ARG A 22 6.74 1.76 12.94
N PHE A 23 6.47 3.07 12.87
CA PHE A 23 5.59 3.71 13.83
C PHE A 23 4.18 3.07 13.79
N ASN A 24 3.62 2.75 14.95
CA ASN A 24 2.42 1.93 15.13
C ASN A 24 2.56 0.47 14.64
N ASP A 25 3.70 -0.18 14.88
CA ASP A 25 4.02 -1.56 14.45
C ASP A 25 2.93 -2.60 14.79
N PHE A 26 2.31 -2.53 15.96
CA PHE A 26 1.22 -3.43 16.34
C PHE A 26 0.01 -3.37 15.38
N ILE A 27 -0.14 -2.27 14.63
CA ILE A 27 -1.10 -2.11 13.54
C ILE A 27 -0.45 -2.39 12.18
N THR A 28 0.70 -1.76 11.89
CA THR A 28 1.29 -1.82 10.55
C THR A 28 1.83 -3.20 10.20
N ASP A 29 2.26 -3.99 11.17
CA ASP A 29 2.63 -5.38 10.93
C ASP A 29 1.38 -6.24 10.59
N LYS A 30 0.20 -5.93 11.14
CA LYS A 30 -1.05 -6.59 10.74
C LYS A 30 -1.50 -6.21 9.34
N LEU A 31 -1.28 -4.95 8.94
CA LEU A 31 -1.49 -4.51 7.57
C LEU A 31 -0.54 -5.24 6.62
N LEU A 32 0.75 -5.33 6.98
CA LEU A 32 1.74 -6.07 6.19
C LEU A 32 1.37 -7.55 6.06
N SER A 33 1.02 -8.23 7.15
CA SER A 33 0.58 -9.63 7.09
C SER A 33 -0.62 -9.82 6.16
N GLY A 34 -1.60 -8.90 6.20
CA GLY A 34 -2.75 -8.95 5.30
C GLY A 34 -2.39 -8.72 3.84
N ALA A 35 -1.45 -7.81 3.56
CA ALA A 35 -0.97 -7.55 2.20
C ALA A 35 -0.20 -8.76 1.64
N LEU A 36 0.69 -9.35 2.43
CA LEU A 36 1.46 -10.54 2.03
C LEU A 36 0.53 -11.73 1.79
N ASP A 37 -0.43 -12.01 2.69
CA ASP A 37 -1.40 -13.09 2.51
C ASP A 37 -2.22 -12.91 1.21
N ALA A 38 -2.63 -11.67 0.89
CA ALA A 38 -3.33 -11.37 -0.35
C ALA A 38 -2.49 -11.69 -1.58
N LEU A 39 -1.23 -11.23 -1.60
CA LEU A 39 -0.32 -11.43 -2.73
C LEU A 39 -0.02 -12.92 -2.96
N ILE A 40 0.30 -13.66 -1.89
CA ILE A 40 0.60 -15.08 -1.97
C ILE A 40 -0.63 -15.88 -2.42
N ARG A 41 -1.81 -15.61 -1.86
CA ARG A 41 -3.05 -16.30 -2.26
C ARG A 41 -3.52 -15.91 -3.67
N SER A 42 -3.04 -14.78 -4.20
CA SER A 42 -3.20 -14.37 -5.59
C SER A 42 -2.13 -14.92 -6.54
N GLY A 43 -1.14 -15.68 -6.06
CA GLY A 43 -0.17 -16.39 -6.88
C GLY A 43 1.23 -15.77 -6.94
N ALA A 44 1.53 -14.75 -6.14
CA ALA A 44 2.91 -14.26 -5.97
C ALA A 44 3.76 -15.28 -5.19
N THR A 45 5.07 -15.23 -5.39
CA THR A 45 6.05 -15.98 -4.59
C THR A 45 6.86 -15.03 -3.71
N ASP A 46 7.52 -15.53 -2.67
CA ASP A 46 8.35 -14.68 -1.79
C ASP A 46 9.46 -13.93 -2.58
N ASP A 47 10.00 -14.56 -3.64
CA ASP A 47 11.01 -13.96 -4.53
C ASP A 47 10.47 -12.83 -5.42
N ASP A 48 9.15 -12.67 -5.49
CA ASP A 48 8.48 -11.57 -6.17
C ASP A 48 8.29 -10.34 -5.27
N LEU A 49 8.47 -10.51 -3.95
CA LEU A 49 8.07 -9.53 -2.95
C LEU A 49 9.29 -8.89 -2.26
N VAL A 50 9.30 -7.56 -2.16
CA VAL A 50 10.32 -6.83 -1.40
C VAL A 50 9.66 -5.91 -0.38
N VAL A 51 10.01 -6.08 0.90
CA VAL A 51 9.51 -5.24 2.00
C VAL A 51 10.58 -4.23 2.42
N ALA A 52 10.31 -2.94 2.21
CA ALA A 52 11.10 -1.83 2.69
C ALA A 52 10.46 -1.21 3.93
N ARG A 53 11.16 -1.25 5.08
CA ARG A 53 10.69 -0.64 6.32
C ARG A 53 11.23 0.78 6.47
N VAL A 54 10.34 1.74 6.71
CA VAL A 54 10.68 3.15 6.97
C VAL A 54 10.32 3.55 8.41
N PRO A 55 10.90 4.62 8.98
CA PRO A 55 10.62 5.01 10.36
C PRO A 55 9.14 5.33 10.61
N GLY A 56 8.57 6.29 9.88
CA GLY A 56 7.18 6.72 10.01
C GLY A 56 6.44 6.77 8.67
N ALA A 57 5.15 7.11 8.73
CA ALA A 57 4.33 7.26 7.53
C ALA A 57 4.82 8.41 6.62
N PHE A 58 5.46 9.42 7.20
CA PHE A 58 5.95 10.59 6.47
C PHE A 58 7.08 10.23 5.48
N GLU A 59 7.88 9.20 5.76
CA GLU A 59 8.97 8.75 4.87
C GLU A 59 8.49 7.82 3.74
N ILE A 60 7.23 7.33 3.80
CA ILE A 60 6.68 6.38 2.82
C ILE A 60 6.81 6.92 1.39
N PRO A 61 6.40 8.16 1.05
CA PRO A 61 6.43 8.63 -0.33
C PRO A 61 7.84 8.64 -0.93
N LEU A 62 8.85 9.04 -0.15
CA LEU A 62 10.23 9.08 -0.63
C LEU A 62 10.78 7.69 -0.92
N ALA A 63 10.53 6.72 -0.03
CA ALA A 63 10.93 5.34 -0.25
C ALA A 63 10.18 4.71 -1.43
N ALA A 64 8.87 4.94 -1.53
CA ALA A 64 8.05 4.48 -2.63
C ALA A 64 8.55 5.02 -3.98
N ARG A 65 8.91 6.31 -4.05
CA ARG A 65 9.50 6.93 -5.23
C ARG A 65 10.78 6.25 -5.66
N LYS A 66 11.69 5.97 -4.73
CA LYS A 66 12.96 5.28 -5.03
C LYS A 66 12.73 3.87 -5.58
N LEU A 67 11.74 3.15 -5.04
CA LEU A 67 11.41 1.80 -5.48
C LEU A 67 10.74 1.83 -6.86
N ALA A 68 9.73 2.67 -7.06
CA ALA A 68 9.05 2.83 -8.35
C ALA A 68 10.02 3.27 -9.46
N ALA A 69 10.87 4.27 -9.21
CA ALA A 69 11.85 4.77 -10.18
C ALA A 69 13.00 3.79 -10.46
N SER A 70 13.13 2.69 -9.70
CA SER A 70 14.17 1.68 -9.95
C SER A 70 13.91 0.82 -11.19
N GLY A 71 12.67 0.81 -11.71
CA GLY A 71 12.27 -0.04 -12.83
C GLY A 71 12.21 -1.54 -12.50
N ARG A 72 12.34 -1.92 -11.23
CA ARG A 72 12.37 -3.33 -10.78
C ARG A 72 11.01 -3.88 -10.34
N PHE A 73 10.01 -3.04 -10.19
CA PHE A 73 8.73 -3.39 -9.58
C PHE A 73 7.57 -2.94 -10.46
N ASP A 74 6.58 -3.80 -10.59
CA ASP A 74 5.35 -3.54 -11.31
C ASP A 74 4.39 -2.64 -10.51
N ALA A 75 4.42 -2.73 -9.17
CA ALA A 75 3.67 -1.84 -8.28
C ALA A 75 4.36 -1.66 -6.92
N VAL A 76 3.94 -0.61 -6.21
CA VAL A 76 4.39 -0.33 -4.84
C VAL A 76 3.19 -0.18 -3.90
N ILE A 77 3.13 -1.00 -2.86
CA ILE A 77 2.07 -0.99 -1.85
C ILE A 77 2.55 -0.19 -0.64
N CYS A 78 1.88 0.92 -0.34
CA CYS A 78 2.24 1.82 0.74
C CYS A 78 1.40 1.53 1.99
N LEU A 79 2.02 1.03 3.07
CA LEU A 79 1.34 0.63 4.30
C LEU A 79 1.80 1.47 5.50
N GLY A 80 0.83 1.93 6.29
CA GLY A 80 1.13 2.71 7.49
C GLY A 80 -0.11 2.95 8.33
N ALA A 81 0.08 3.50 9.53
CA ALA A 81 -1.00 3.90 10.41
C ALA A 81 -0.69 5.25 11.02
N VAL A 82 -1.55 6.23 10.78
CA VAL A 82 -1.52 7.56 11.36
C VAL A 82 -2.76 7.68 12.23
N ILE A 83 -2.59 7.83 13.53
CA ILE A 83 -3.69 7.85 14.51
C ILE A 83 -3.69 9.23 15.17
N ARG A 84 -4.86 9.87 15.26
CA ARG A 84 -4.99 11.25 15.75
C ARG A 84 -4.52 11.34 17.20
N GLY A 85 -3.64 12.32 17.45
CA GLY A 85 -3.16 12.69 18.78
C GLY A 85 -3.81 13.97 19.29
N SER A 86 -3.17 14.61 20.26
CA SER A 86 -3.65 15.87 20.88
C SER A 86 -3.34 17.13 20.07
N THR A 87 -2.53 17.03 19.03
CA THR A 87 -2.08 18.18 18.22
C THR A 87 -2.45 18.00 16.74
N PRO A 88 -2.41 19.08 15.95
CA PRO A 88 -2.62 19.01 14.50
C PRO A 88 -1.56 18.21 13.72
N HIS A 89 -0.54 17.66 14.39
CA HIS A 89 0.51 16.86 13.74
C HIS A 89 -0.05 15.74 12.86
N PHE A 90 -1.16 15.12 13.30
CA PHE A 90 -1.88 14.12 12.52
C PHE A 90 -2.27 14.64 11.13
N ASP A 91 -2.85 15.85 11.06
CA ASP A 91 -3.41 16.39 9.82
C ASP A 91 -2.30 16.65 8.80
N TYR A 92 -1.14 17.16 9.24
CA TYR A 92 0.01 17.39 8.37
C TYR A 92 0.64 16.08 7.87
N VAL A 93 0.81 15.08 8.74
CA VAL A 93 1.39 13.79 8.34
C VAL A 93 0.45 13.05 7.40
N ALA A 94 -0.84 12.98 7.71
CA ALA A 94 -1.85 12.31 6.88
C ALA A 94 -2.03 12.98 5.51
N ALA A 95 -2.01 14.32 5.46
CA ALA A 95 -2.09 15.07 4.21
C ALA A 95 -0.86 14.84 3.33
N GLU A 96 0.36 14.95 3.88
CA GLU A 96 1.57 14.86 3.07
C GLU A 96 1.89 13.42 2.64
N VAL A 97 1.55 12.40 3.45
CA VAL A 97 1.71 10.99 3.00
C VAL A 97 0.75 10.66 1.86
N SER A 98 -0.52 11.05 1.96
CA SER A 98 -1.51 10.78 0.91
C SER A 98 -1.19 11.52 -0.38
N LYS A 99 -0.89 12.82 -0.30
CA LYS A 99 -0.44 13.63 -1.42
C LYS A 99 0.84 13.08 -2.04
N GLY A 100 1.83 12.73 -1.22
CA GLY A 100 3.11 12.21 -1.68
C GLY A 100 2.97 10.90 -2.44
N VAL A 101 2.20 9.93 -1.91
CA VAL A 101 1.94 8.66 -2.60
C VAL A 101 1.25 8.90 -3.95
N ALA A 102 0.23 9.77 -3.99
CA ALA A 102 -0.46 10.11 -5.22
C ALA A 102 0.46 10.78 -6.26
N SER A 103 1.29 11.75 -5.84
CA SER A 103 2.26 12.44 -6.71
C SER A 103 3.25 11.44 -7.32
N VAL A 104 3.80 10.54 -6.50
CA VAL A 104 4.76 9.54 -6.97
C VAL A 104 4.13 8.58 -7.98
N SER A 105 2.88 8.16 -7.76
CA SER A 105 2.13 7.32 -8.71
C SER A 105 2.05 7.99 -10.08
N LEU A 106 1.65 9.27 -10.11
CA LEU A 106 1.49 10.04 -11.34
C LEU A 106 2.84 10.36 -12.01
N GLU A 107 3.87 10.66 -11.24
CA GLU A 107 5.21 11.01 -11.75
C GLU A 107 5.93 9.79 -12.35
N THR A 108 5.79 8.62 -11.73
CA THR A 108 6.53 7.42 -12.13
C THR A 108 5.77 6.54 -13.12
N GLY A 109 4.44 6.68 -13.20
CA GLY A 109 3.56 5.81 -13.98
C GLY A 109 3.41 4.40 -13.41
N VAL A 110 4.10 4.09 -12.30
CA VAL A 110 3.99 2.81 -11.60
C VAL A 110 2.78 2.88 -10.64
N PRO A 111 1.85 1.91 -10.66
CA PRO A 111 0.76 1.86 -9.69
C PRO A 111 1.26 1.86 -8.24
N LEU A 112 0.85 2.89 -7.49
CA LEU A 112 1.02 2.94 -6.03
C LEU A 112 -0.33 2.76 -5.33
N SER A 113 -0.45 1.75 -4.49
CA SER A 113 -1.67 1.54 -3.68
C SER A 113 -1.54 2.14 -2.29
N PHE A 114 -2.64 2.71 -1.79
CA PHE A 114 -2.68 3.46 -0.54
C PHE A 114 -3.32 2.64 0.58
N GLY A 115 -2.51 1.86 1.30
CA GLY A 115 -2.87 1.12 2.51
C GLY A 115 -2.46 1.81 3.80
N VAL A 116 -2.31 3.14 3.79
CA VAL A 116 -2.09 3.93 5.01
C VAL A 116 -3.45 4.25 5.65
N ILE A 117 -3.66 3.79 6.87
CA ILE A 117 -4.89 4.10 7.60
C ILE A 117 -4.73 5.40 8.39
N THR A 118 -5.74 6.26 8.29
CA THR A 118 -5.81 7.55 8.99
C THR A 118 -7.04 7.51 9.89
N THR A 119 -6.86 7.34 11.20
CA THR A 119 -7.96 7.12 12.15
C THR A 119 -7.93 8.09 13.31
N ASP A 120 -9.09 8.35 13.90
CA ASP A 120 -9.18 9.22 15.09
C ASP A 120 -8.81 8.48 16.36
N THR A 121 -9.01 7.15 16.40
CA THR A 121 -8.72 6.33 17.58
C THR A 121 -7.96 5.05 17.24
N ILE A 122 -7.40 4.42 18.27
CA ILE A 122 -6.69 3.13 18.17
C ILE A 122 -7.69 2.01 17.83
N GLU A 123 -8.90 2.05 18.38
CA GLU A 123 -9.95 1.07 18.12
C GLU A 123 -10.31 1.05 16.63
N GLN A 124 -10.47 2.24 16.02
CA GLN A 124 -10.70 2.35 14.59
C GLN A 124 -9.55 1.77 13.75
N ALA A 125 -8.30 1.92 14.23
CA ALA A 125 -7.13 1.35 13.57
C ALA A 125 -7.15 -0.19 13.64
N ILE A 126 -7.46 -0.76 14.81
CA ILE A 126 -7.61 -2.21 15.02
C ILE A 126 -8.72 -2.78 14.13
N GLU A 127 -9.85 -2.09 14.02
CA GLU A 127 -10.97 -2.49 13.16
C GLU A 127 -10.57 -2.65 11.70
N ARG A 128 -9.65 -1.81 11.22
CA ARG A 128 -9.19 -1.75 9.82
C ARG A 128 -7.94 -2.59 9.55
N ALA A 129 -7.33 -3.19 10.57
CA ALA A 129 -6.10 -3.97 10.48
C ALA A 129 -6.32 -5.48 10.64
N GLY A 130 -7.48 -5.99 10.23
CA GLY A 130 -7.78 -7.43 10.21
C GLY A 130 -8.83 -7.90 11.21
N THR A 131 -9.70 -6.99 11.69
CA THR A 131 -10.85 -7.38 12.53
C THR A 131 -12.16 -6.98 11.85
N LYS A 132 -13.01 -6.18 12.49
CA LYS A 132 -14.41 -5.97 12.07
C LYS A 132 -14.57 -5.34 10.67
N ALA A 133 -13.67 -4.43 10.28
CA ALA A 133 -13.73 -3.73 9.00
C ALA A 133 -12.75 -4.33 7.96
N GLY A 134 -12.33 -5.58 8.17
CA GLY A 134 -11.36 -6.26 7.32
C GLY A 134 -9.93 -5.74 7.51
N ASN A 135 -9.08 -5.93 6.50
CA ASN A 135 -7.68 -5.55 6.52
C ASN A 135 -7.35 -4.60 5.35
N LYS A 136 -6.93 -3.37 5.67
CA LYS A 136 -6.58 -2.37 4.64
C LYS A 136 -5.31 -2.68 3.87
N GLY A 137 -4.38 -3.45 4.45
CA GLY A 137 -3.22 -3.97 3.74
C GLY A 137 -3.59 -5.00 2.68
N TRP A 138 -4.52 -5.93 3.01
CA TRP A 138 -5.08 -6.86 2.02
C TRP A 138 -5.74 -6.13 0.85
N GLN A 139 -6.62 -5.15 1.16
CA GLN A 139 -7.32 -4.38 0.14
C GLN A 139 -6.34 -3.59 -0.76
N ALA A 140 -5.30 -2.99 -0.19
CA ALA A 140 -4.27 -2.29 -0.94
C ALA A 140 -3.45 -3.23 -1.85
N ALA A 141 -3.19 -4.47 -1.41
CA ALA A 141 -2.53 -5.47 -2.24
C ALA A 141 -3.38 -5.94 -3.43
N ILE A 142 -4.67 -6.24 -3.20
CA ILE A 142 -5.61 -6.60 -4.28
C ILE A 142 -5.71 -5.47 -5.30
N SER A 143 -5.86 -4.22 -4.84
CA SER A 143 -5.90 -3.06 -5.73
C SER A 143 -4.61 -2.90 -6.56
N ALA A 144 -3.44 -3.17 -5.97
CA ALA A 144 -2.18 -3.12 -6.71
C ALA A 144 -2.11 -4.18 -7.81
N ILE A 145 -2.52 -5.43 -7.53
CA ILE A 145 -2.55 -6.51 -8.53
C ILE A 145 -3.47 -6.12 -9.69
N GLU A 146 -4.67 -5.65 -9.37
CA GLU A 146 -5.67 -5.28 -10.37
C GLU A 146 -5.17 -4.13 -11.26
N MET A 147 -4.56 -3.10 -10.67
CA MET A 147 -4.01 -1.98 -11.42
C MET A 147 -2.87 -2.38 -12.36
N VAL A 148 -1.97 -3.25 -11.93
CA VAL A 148 -0.90 -3.78 -12.79
C VAL A 148 -1.49 -4.54 -13.97
N ASN A 149 -2.46 -5.42 -13.72
CA ASN A 149 -3.08 -6.21 -14.78
C ASN A 149 -3.94 -5.36 -15.72
N LEU A 150 -4.62 -4.32 -15.20
CA LEU A 150 -5.34 -3.34 -16.02
C LEU A 150 -4.37 -2.60 -16.95
N PHE A 151 -3.22 -2.14 -16.44
CA PHE A 151 -2.25 -1.39 -17.23
C PHE A 151 -1.61 -2.23 -18.34
N LYS A 152 -1.51 -3.56 -18.17
CA LYS A 152 -1.11 -4.47 -19.26
C LYS A 152 -2.14 -4.55 -20.41
N ASN A 153 -3.38 -4.14 -20.16
CA ASN A 153 -4.49 -4.19 -21.10
C ASN A 153 -4.79 -2.83 -21.78
N ILE A 154 -4.07 -1.77 -21.42
CA ILE A 154 -4.18 -0.41 -22.00
C ILE A 154 -3.03 -0.19 -22.99
#